data_AF-A0AAX6H2E0-F1
#
_entry.id   AF-A0AAX6H2E0-F1
#
_cell.length_a   1.000
_cell.length_b   1.000
_cell.length_c   1.000
_cell.angle_alpha   90.00
_cell.angle_beta   90.00
_cell.angle_gamma   90.00
#
_symmetry.space_group_name_H-M   'P 1'
#
loop_
_entity.id
_entity.type
_entity.pdbx_description
1 polymer ?
#
loop_
_entity_poly.entity_id
_entity_poly.type
_entity_poly.pdbx_seq_one_letter_code
_entity_poly.pdbx_strand_id
1 'polypeptide(L)'
;MKINNFDVTMVYPEPWCMPRLFTPDIASFYEGYYANKGVKIIKGTVAVGFDSDTNGDVTAVKLKDGRVLDADIVVVGVGGKPLTTLFKGQLEEEKGGIKVIKD
;
A
#
# COMPACT_ATOMS: atom_id res chain seq x y z
N MET A 1 -4.25 7.39 -10.91
CA MET A 1 -4.99 8.38 -10.09
C MET A 1 -4.65 9.81 -10.46
N LYS A 2 -3.43 10.32 -10.19
CA LYS A 2 -3.12 11.74 -10.44
C LYS A 2 -3.30 12.19 -11.90
N ILE A 3 -2.94 11.34 -12.87
CA ILE A 3 -3.14 11.59 -14.32
C ILE A 3 -4.63 11.76 -14.67
N ASN A 4 -5.53 11.12 -13.90
CA ASN A 4 -6.99 11.27 -14.04
C ASN A 4 -7.53 12.47 -13.24
N ASN A 5 -6.67 13.42 -12.87
CA ASN A 5 -7.00 14.66 -12.18
C ASN A 5 -7.60 14.54 -10.77
N PHE A 6 -7.26 13.48 -10.03
CA PHE A 6 -7.60 13.35 -8.61
C PHE A 6 -6.61 14.11 -7.70
N ASP A 7 -7.06 14.59 -6.53
CA ASP A 7 -6.13 14.87 -5.42
C ASP A 7 -5.68 13.53 -4.83
N VAL A 8 -4.37 13.35 -4.66
CA VAL A 8 -3.79 12.04 -4.33
C VAL A 8 -2.86 12.17 -3.15
N THR A 9 -3.15 11.39 -2.12
CA THR A 9 -2.25 11.16 -0.98
C THR A 9 -1.84 9.68 -0.96
N MET A 10 -0.54 9.41 -0.96
CA MET A 10 0.03 8.08 -0.75
C MET A 10 0.43 7.91 0.71
N VAL A 11 0.04 6.79 1.31
CA VAL A 11 0.34 6.47 2.72
C VAL A 11 1.01 5.10 2.79
N TYR A 12 2.13 4.98 3.52
CA TYR A 12 2.78 3.70 3.78
C TYR A 12 3.60 3.72 5.08
N PRO A 13 3.76 2.56 5.76
CA PRO A 13 4.46 2.48 7.04
C PRO A 13 5.98 2.61 6.92
N GLU A 14 6.56 2.30 5.77
CA GLU A 14 8.01 2.26 5.61
C GLU A 14 8.63 3.66 5.50
N PRO A 15 9.94 3.79 5.82
CA PRO A 15 10.65 5.08 5.74
C PRO A 15 10.77 5.64 4.32
N TRP A 16 10.63 4.80 3.29
CA TRP A 16 10.63 5.19 1.87
C TRP A 16 9.86 4.19 1.00
N CYS A 17 9.49 4.60 -0.20
CA CYS A 17 8.75 3.77 -1.16
C CYS A 17 9.58 2.60 -1.74
N MET A 18 8.93 1.49 -2.10
CA MET A 18 9.59 0.28 -2.64
C MET A 18 10.74 -0.25 -1.74
N PRO A 19 10.53 -0.44 -0.43
CA PRO A 19 11.58 -0.68 0.56
C PRO A 19 12.33 -2.01 0.40
N ARG A 20 11.78 -2.96 -0.35
CA ARG A 20 12.41 -4.27 -0.63
C ARG A 20 13.37 -4.24 -1.82
N LEU A 21 13.44 -3.13 -2.55
CA LEU A 21 14.22 -3.01 -3.78
C LEU A 21 15.02 -1.70 -3.84
N PHE A 22 14.41 -0.56 -3.49
CA PHE A 22 15.05 0.74 -3.61
C PHE A 22 15.94 1.05 -2.41
N THR A 23 17.08 1.67 -2.68
CA THR A 23 17.88 2.39 -1.69
C THR A 23 17.19 3.71 -1.32
N PRO A 24 17.55 4.34 -0.19
CA PRO A 24 16.99 5.63 0.20
C PRO A 24 17.14 6.72 -0.88
N ASP A 25 18.29 6.78 -1.56
CA ASP A 25 18.55 7.80 -2.58
C ASP A 25 17.66 7.62 -3.82
N ILE A 26 17.50 6.38 -4.28
CA ILE A 26 16.60 6.06 -5.40
C ILE A 26 15.16 6.40 -5.03
N ALA A 27 14.73 6.02 -3.82
CA ALA A 27 13.38 6.31 -3.36
C ALA A 27 13.13 7.81 -3.20
N SER A 28 14.11 8.56 -2.68
CA SER A 28 14.04 10.03 -2.57
C SER A 28 13.82 10.70 -3.92
N PHE A 29 14.48 10.20 -4.98
CA PHE A 29 14.26 10.70 -6.34
C PHE A 29 12.79 10.52 -6.77
N TYR A 30 12.23 9.32 -6.61
CA TYR A 30 10.84 9.07 -7.00
C TYR A 30 9.83 9.79 -6.12
N GLU A 31 10.04 9.84 -4.81
CA GLU A 31 9.18 10.58 -3.88
C GLU A 31 9.14 12.06 -4.25
N GLY A 32 10.30 12.67 -4.52
CA GLY A 32 10.38 14.05 -5.03
C GLY A 32 9.71 14.22 -6.38
N TYR A 33 9.90 13.26 -7.30
CA TYR A 33 9.26 13.28 -8.62
C TYR A 33 7.72 13.25 -8.53
N TYR A 34 7.15 12.40 -7.66
CA TYR A 34 5.72 12.34 -7.43
C TYR A 34 5.20 13.59 -6.71
N ALA A 35 5.93 14.10 -5.72
CA ALA A 35 5.58 15.35 -5.04
C ALA A 35 5.54 16.53 -6.02
N ASN A 36 6.49 16.63 -6.94
CA ASN A 36 6.51 17.64 -8.01
C ASN A 36 5.32 17.53 -8.97
N LYS A 37 4.70 16.35 -9.07
CA LYS A 37 3.45 16.15 -9.82
C LYS A 37 2.19 16.39 -8.97
N GLY A 38 2.35 16.88 -7.74
CA GLY A 38 1.25 17.21 -6.83
C GLY A 38 0.64 15.99 -6.12
N VAL A 39 1.43 14.94 -5.90
CA VAL A 39 1.05 13.82 -5.02
C VAL A 39 1.59 14.08 -3.61
N LYS A 40 0.72 14.04 -2.61
CA LYS A 40 1.11 14.13 -1.19
C LYS A 40 1.63 12.76 -0.74
N ILE A 41 2.73 12.72 -0.01
CA ILE A 41 3.33 11.46 0.47
C ILE A 41 3.42 11.52 2.00
N ILE A 42 2.85 10.50 2.64
CA ILE A 42 2.82 10.33 4.08
C ILE A 42 3.47 8.99 4.42
N LYS A 43 4.61 9.05 5.11
CA LYS A 43 5.44 7.89 5.46
C LYS A 43 5.35 7.58 6.95
N GLY A 44 5.80 6.39 7.37
CA GLY A 44 5.95 6.05 8.78
C GLY A 44 4.64 5.81 9.53
N THR A 45 3.53 5.60 8.84
CA THR A 45 2.21 5.46 9.46
C THR A 45 1.33 4.50 8.66
N VAL A 46 0.22 4.08 9.26
CA VAL A 46 -0.75 3.16 8.65
C VAL A 46 -2.16 3.70 8.82
N ALA A 47 -3.06 3.30 7.93
CA ALA A 47 -4.49 3.44 8.18
C ALA A 47 -4.89 2.55 9.38
N VAL A 48 -5.65 3.10 10.31
CA VAL A 48 -6.21 2.40 11.48
C VAL A 48 -7.73 2.31 11.44
N GLY A 49 -8.36 3.02 10.50
CA GLY A 49 -9.80 2.97 10.29
C GLY A 49 -10.23 3.81 9.11
N PHE A 50 -11.49 3.62 8.71
CA PHE A 50 -12.15 4.37 7.65
C PHE A 50 -13.48 4.88 8.21
N ASP A 51 -13.81 6.13 7.94
CA ASP A 51 -15.16 6.63 8.13
C ASP A 51 -15.97 6.41 6.85
N SER A 52 -17.27 6.22 7.03
CA SER A 52 -18.23 6.08 5.94
C SER A 52 -19.45 6.96 6.17
N ASP A 53 -20.12 7.33 5.08
CA ASP A 53 -21.42 8.00 5.15
C ASP A 53 -22.56 7.01 5.51
N THR A 54 -23.81 7.47 5.44
CA THR A 54 -25.00 6.65 5.72
C THR A 54 -25.27 5.55 4.69
N ASN A 55 -24.68 5.65 3.50
CA ASN A 55 -24.79 4.66 2.42
C ASN A 55 -23.66 3.61 2.49
N GLY A 56 -22.66 3.85 3.34
CA GLY A 56 -21.49 2.98 3.47
C GLY A 56 -20.33 3.36 2.55
N ASP A 57 -20.42 4.49 1.84
CA ASP A 57 -19.35 5.00 1.00
C ASP A 57 -18.26 5.65 1.87
N VAL A 58 -16.99 5.43 1.52
CA VAL A 58 -15.87 5.98 2.28
C VAL A 58 -15.85 7.51 2.21
N THR A 59 -15.58 8.14 3.35
CA THR A 59 -15.46 9.61 3.45
C THR A 59 -14.11 10.05 3.99
N ALA A 60 -13.47 9.23 4.84
CA ALA A 60 -12.16 9.55 5.37
C ALA A 60 -11.32 8.32 5.76
N VAL A 61 -10.00 8.51 5.79
CA VAL A 61 -9.01 7.53 6.27
C VAL A 61 -8.36 8.06 7.55
N LYS A 62 -8.45 7.29 8.64
CA LYS A 62 -7.80 7.60 9.92
C LYS A 62 -6.42 6.97 9.95
N LEU A 63 -5.39 7.75 10.25
CA LEU A 63 -4.01 7.28 10.37
C LEU A 63 -3.60 7.07 11.82
N LYS A 64 -2.66 6.16 12.05
CA LYS A 64 -2.16 5.80 13.38
C LYS A 64 -1.54 6.98 14.13
N ASP A 65 -0.98 7.95 13.42
CA ASP A 65 -0.40 9.16 13.99
C ASP A 65 -1.42 10.27 14.30
N GLY A 66 -2.72 9.98 14.15
CA GLY A 66 -3.82 10.89 14.49
C GLY A 66 -4.30 11.76 13.34
N ARG A 67 -3.65 11.74 12.17
CA ARG A 67 -4.19 12.43 10.98
C ARG A 67 -5.47 11.76 10.48
N VAL A 68 -6.36 12.58 9.94
CA VAL A 68 -7.56 12.14 9.19
C VAL A 68 -7.46 12.73 7.80
N LEU A 69 -7.62 11.89 6.78
CA LEU A 69 -7.56 12.29 5.37
C LEU A 69 -8.94 12.12 4.74
N ASP A 70 -9.52 13.20 4.24
CA ASP A 70 -10.74 13.12 3.44
C ASP A 70 -10.46 12.33 2.16
N ALA A 71 -11.35 11.39 1.81
CA ALA A 71 -11.18 10.55 0.63
C ALA A 71 -12.53 10.02 0.12
N ASP A 72 -12.81 10.31 -1.15
CA ASP A 72 -13.95 9.72 -1.88
C ASP A 72 -13.63 8.33 -2.43
N ILE A 73 -12.33 8.04 -2.64
CA ILE A 73 -11.84 6.76 -3.19
C ILE A 73 -10.59 6.34 -2.42
N VAL A 74 -10.55 5.08 -1.97
CA VAL A 74 -9.37 4.45 -1.39
C VAL A 74 -8.93 3.28 -2.26
N VAL A 75 -7.66 3.30 -2.71
CA VAL A 75 -7.05 2.19 -3.44
C VAL A 75 -5.98 1.55 -2.57
N VAL A 76 -6.12 0.25 -2.31
CA VAL A 76 -5.23 -0.49 -1.39
C VAL A 76 -4.27 -1.39 -2.17
N GLY A 77 -2.97 -1.17 -1.97
CA GLY A 77 -1.90 -2.00 -2.52
C GLY A 77 -0.88 -2.37 -1.45
N VAL A 78 -1.17 -3.40 -0.65
CA VAL A 78 -0.36 -3.82 0.52
C VAL A 78 0.35 -5.17 0.31
N GLY A 79 0.52 -5.57 -0.94
CA GLY A 79 1.12 -6.84 -1.33
C GLY A 79 0.08 -7.93 -1.61
N GLY A 80 0.60 -9.10 -2.01
CA GLY A 80 -0.20 -10.28 -2.32
C GLY A 80 0.31 -11.50 -1.56
N LYS A 81 -0.55 -12.49 -1.39
CA LYS A 81 -0.20 -13.79 -0.82
C LYS A 81 -0.42 -14.88 -1.89
N PRO A 82 0.53 -15.81 -2.07
CA PRO A 82 0.31 -16.96 -2.94
C PRO A 82 -0.96 -17.75 -2.53
N LEU A 83 -1.78 -18.13 -3.51
CA LEU A 83 -3.04 -18.83 -3.29
C LEU A 83 -2.81 -20.35 -3.21
N THR A 84 -2.27 -20.83 -2.09
CA THR A 84 -1.91 -22.25 -1.89
C THR A 84 -2.99 -23.09 -1.21
N THR A 85 -4.13 -22.49 -0.82
CA THR A 85 -5.15 -23.11 0.04
C THR A 85 -5.64 -24.48 -0.45
N LEU A 86 -5.78 -24.68 -1.76
CA LEU A 86 -6.24 -25.95 -2.33
C LEU A 86 -5.33 -27.14 -2.03
N PHE A 87 -4.04 -26.90 -1.79
CA PHE A 87 -3.02 -27.93 -1.58
C PHE A 87 -2.44 -27.93 -0.16
N LYS A 88 -3.05 -27.16 0.76
CA LYS A 88 -2.55 -27.03 2.13
C LYS A 88 -2.51 -28.39 2.83
N GLY A 89 -1.34 -28.75 3.35
CA GLY A 89 -1.10 -30.04 4.00
C GLY A 89 -0.97 -31.23 3.03
N GLN A 90 -1.07 -31.01 1.71
CA GLN A 90 -0.93 -32.05 0.69
C GLN A 90 0.43 -31.98 -0.02
N LEU A 91 1.00 -30.77 -0.15
CA LEU A 91 2.31 -30.54 -0.76
C LEU A 91 3.24 -29.85 0.24
N GLU A 92 4.55 -30.00 0.04
CA GLU A 92 5.54 -29.27 0.82
C GLU A 92 5.46 -27.77 0.49
N GLU A 93 5.34 -26.92 1.52
CA GLU A 93 5.32 -25.46 1.37
C GLU A 93 6.65 -24.87 1.92
N GLU A 94 7.25 -23.93 1.18
CA GLU A 94 8.46 -23.21 1.60
C GLU A 94 8.32 -21.72 1.26
N LYS A 95 8.76 -20.83 2.16
CA LYS A 95 8.79 -19.36 1.96
C LYS A 95 7.46 -18.75 1.46
N GLY A 96 6.34 -19.36 1.84
CA GLY A 96 4.99 -18.91 1.53
C GLY A 96 4.43 -19.39 0.19
N GLY A 97 5.13 -20.27 -0.53
CA GLY A 97 4.63 -20.94 -1.75
C GLY A 97 4.74 -22.46 -1.68
N ILE A 98 4.28 -23.15 -2.72
CA ILE A 98 4.49 -24.59 -2.90
C ILE A 98 5.95 -24.80 -3.35
N LYS A 99 6.67 -25.69 -2.65
CA LYS A 99 8.06 -26.02 -2.96
C LYS A 99 8.12 -26.86 -4.24
N VAL A 100 9.03 -26.50 -5.14
CA VAL A 100 9.30 -27.23 -6.37
C VAL A 100 10.78 -27.61 -6.43
N ILE A 101 11.08 -28.81 -6.93
CA ILE A 101 12.44 -29.28 -7.15
C ILE A 101 12.80 -29.00 -8.61
N LYS A 102 14.05 -28.65 -8.87
CA LYS A 102 14.56 -28.49 -10.22
C LYS A 102 15.14 -29.84 -10.67
N ASP A 103 14.63 -30.38 -11.77
CA ASP A 103 15.21 -31.55 -12.45
C ASP A 103 16.60 -31.24 -13.02
#